data_AF-A0A0G0TLM4-F1
#
_entry.id   AF-A0A0G0TLM4-F1
#
_cell.length_a   1.000
_cell.length_b   1.000
_cell.length_c   1.000
_cell.angle_alpha   90.00
_cell.angle_beta   90.00
_cell.angle_gamma   90.00
#
_symmetry.space_group_name_H-M   'P 1'
#
loop_
_entity.id
_entity.type
_entity.pdbx_description
1 polymer ?
#
loop_
_entity_poly.entity_id
_entity_poly.type
_entity_poly.pdbx_seq_one_letter_code
_entity_poly.pdbx_strand_id
1 'polypeptide(L)'
;YSTAKDLARLSVFALKNKTIAKIVSTPAITVHDVDFKYFHPLTTVNKLLGVVPGVAGVKTGWTENAKENLINLTKRDGKEILTVVLGSDDRFSETQILTDWVFNSFSWLDFSYQPKKDQ
;
A
#
# COMPACT_ATOMS: atom_id res chain seq x y z
N TYR A 1 -19.60 7.22 1.93
CA TYR A 1 -19.20 5.97 1.25
C TYR A 1 -18.11 6.29 0.22
N SER A 2 -17.43 5.28 -0.31
CA SER A 2 -16.43 5.42 -1.39
C SER A 2 -16.37 4.11 -2.19
N THR A 3 -15.58 4.05 -3.25
CA THR A 3 -15.35 2.86 -4.06
C THR A 3 -13.88 2.45 -4.07
N ALA A 4 -13.58 1.20 -4.43
CA ALA A 4 -12.20 0.74 -4.58
C ALA A 4 -11.41 1.60 -5.60
N LYS A 5 -12.08 2.02 -6.68
CA LYS A 5 -11.51 2.88 -7.72
C LYS A 5 -11.17 4.28 -7.21
N ASP A 6 -12.06 4.89 -6.42
CA ASP A 6 -11.83 6.22 -5.86
C ASP A 6 -10.71 6.21 -4.81
N LEU A 7 -10.71 5.19 -3.95
CA LEU A 7 -9.64 4.99 -2.96
C LEU A 7 -8.29 4.73 -3.63
N ALA A 8 -8.24 3.95 -4.72
CA ALA A 8 -7.01 3.75 -5.47
C ALA A 8 -6.45 5.06 -6.02
N ARG A 9 -7.30 5.90 -6.62
CA ARG A 9 -6.91 7.24 -7.12
C ARG A 9 -6.42 8.15 -6.00
N LEU A 10 -7.14 8.17 -4.88
CA LEU A 10 -6.76 8.95 -3.70
C LEU A 10 -5.40 8.51 -3.16
N SER A 11 -5.17 7.20 -3.03
CA SER A 11 -3.90 6.66 -2.52
C SER A 11 -2.74 6.98 -3.45
N VAL A 12 -2.89 6.84 -4.77
CA VAL A 12 -1.88 7.24 -5.74
C VAL A 12 -1.55 8.73 -5.61
N PHE A 13 -2.56 9.58 -5.43
CA PHE A 13 -2.33 11.01 -5.20
C PHE A 13 -1.61 11.28 -3.87
N ALA A 14 -2.08 10.69 -2.77
CA ALA A 14 -1.53 10.89 -1.44
C ALA A 14 -0.07 10.42 -1.32
N LEU A 15 0.28 9.32 -1.99
CA LEU A 15 1.63 8.76 -1.99
C LEU A 15 2.68 9.62 -2.72
N LYS A 16 2.25 10.64 -3.49
CA LYS A 16 3.17 11.67 -4.02
C LYS A 16 3.77 12.53 -2.91
N ASN A 17 3.10 12.63 -1.76
CA ASN A 17 3.60 13.32 -0.59
C ASN A 17 4.60 12.41 0.16
N LYS A 18 5.88 12.81 0.19
CA LYS A 18 6.96 12.04 0.82
C LYS A 18 6.72 11.79 2.32
N THR A 19 6.06 12.70 3.01
CA THR A 19 5.71 12.55 4.44
C THR A 19 4.68 11.44 4.62
N ILE A 20 3.62 11.43 3.82
CA ILE A 20 2.61 10.37 3.85
C ILE A 20 3.24 9.02 3.51
N ALA A 21 4.02 8.97 2.42
CA ALA A 21 4.70 7.74 1.99
C ALA A 21 5.59 7.16 3.11
N LYS A 22 6.34 8.02 3.82
CA LYS A 22 7.18 7.61 4.96
C LYS A 22 6.33 7.09 6.13
N ILE A 23 5.26 7.80 6.48
CA ILE A 23 4.40 7.42 7.62
C ILE A 23 3.80 6.03 7.38
N VAL A 24 3.20 5.81 6.20
CA VAL A 24 2.51 4.55 5.93
C VAL A 24 3.45 3.35 5.77
N SER A 25 4.73 3.60 5.47
CA SER A 25 5.76 2.57 5.38
C SER A 25 6.49 2.32 6.70
N THR A 26 6.12 2.98 7.79
CA THR A 26 6.79 2.85 9.10
C THR A 26 6.23 1.65 9.88
N PRO A 27 7.01 0.59 10.14
CA PRO A 27 6.50 -0.59 10.85
C PRO A 27 6.27 -0.34 12.34
N ALA A 28 7.14 0.46 12.95
CA ALA A 28 7.06 0.86 14.34
C ALA A 28 7.70 2.23 14.56
N ILE A 29 7.19 2.97 15.55
CA ILE A 29 7.72 4.26 15.97
C ILE A 29 7.43 4.45 17.45
N THR A 30 8.33 5.09 18.19
CA THR A 30 8.03 5.61 19.52
C THR A 30 7.71 7.09 19.40
N VAL A 31 6.52 7.49 19.81
CA VAL A 31 6.11 8.89 19.88
C VAL A 31 6.14 9.37 21.32
N HIS A 32 6.21 10.67 21.54
CA HIS A 32 6.19 11.27 22.86
C HIS A 32 5.23 12.46 22.92
N ASP A 33 4.82 12.83 24.14
CA ASP A 33 4.12 14.08 24.39
C ASP A 33 5.03 15.30 24.15
N VAL A 34 4.44 16.49 24.05
CA VAL A 34 5.17 17.72 23.69
C VAL A 34 6.32 18.05 24.65
N ASP A 35 6.21 17.62 25.91
CA ASP A 35 7.19 17.87 26.97
C ASP A 35 8.18 16.69 27.17
N PHE A 36 8.14 15.66 26.31
CA PHE A 36 9.03 14.49 26.35
C PHE A 36 9.00 13.71 27.68
N LYS A 37 7.85 13.66 28.36
CA LYS A 37 7.66 12.98 29.65
C LYS A 37 7.14 11.56 29.49
N TYR A 38 6.34 11.30 28.46
CA TYR A 38 5.69 10.01 28.20
C TYR A 38 6.02 9.54 26.80
N PHE A 39 6.48 8.29 26.70
CA PHE A 39 6.85 7.65 25.44
C PHE A 39 5.88 6.50 25.15
N HIS A 40 5.37 6.47 23.92
CA HIS A 40 4.39 5.51 23.46
C HIS A 40 4.94 4.75 22.26
N PRO A 41 5.32 3.47 22.42
CA PRO A 41 5.65 2.63 21.28
C PRO A 41 4.37 2.30 20.50
N LEU A 42 4.41 2.56 19.19
CA LEU A 42 3.33 2.28 18.25
C LEU A 42 3.85 1.30 17.21
N THR A 43 3.03 0.30 16.89
CA THR A 43 3.28 -0.65 15.81
C THR A 43 2.16 -0.58 14.80
N THR A 44 2.49 -0.80 13.53
CA THR A 44 1.50 -0.87 12.48
C THR A 44 0.56 -2.07 12.70
N VAL A 45 -0.73 -1.86 12.43
CA VAL A 45 -1.71 -2.95 12.39
C VAL A 45 -1.76 -3.63 11.01
N ASN A 46 -1.04 -3.10 10.00
CA ASN A 46 -0.91 -3.77 8.72
C ASN A 46 0.05 -4.96 8.85
N LYS A 47 -0.51 -6.16 8.99
CA LYS A 47 0.25 -7.41 9.20
C LYS A 47 1.15 -7.80 8.02
N LEU A 48 0.96 -7.21 6.83
CA LEU A 48 1.79 -7.50 5.66
C LEU A 48 3.09 -6.69 5.66
N LEU A 49 3.12 -5.53 6.33
CA LEU A 49 4.28 -4.64 6.31
C LEU A 49 5.44 -5.25 7.10
N GLY A 50 6.58 -5.43 6.43
CA GLY A 50 7.76 -6.08 7.01
C GLY A 50 7.71 -7.62 7.03
N VAL A 51 6.59 -8.22 6.61
CA VAL A 51 6.41 -9.68 6.53
C VAL A 51 6.40 -10.14 5.07
N VAL A 52 5.59 -9.49 4.23
CA VAL A 52 5.50 -9.81 2.79
C VAL A 52 6.52 -8.96 2.03
N PRO A 53 7.41 -9.58 1.22
CA PRO A 53 8.42 -8.84 0.45
C PRO A 53 7.80 -7.78 -0.46
N GLY A 54 8.38 -6.58 -0.39
CA GLY A 54 7.98 -5.44 -1.23
C GLY A 54 6.80 -4.64 -0.69
N VAL A 55 6.10 -5.07 0.37
CA VAL A 55 4.99 -4.28 0.92
C VAL A 55 5.51 -2.96 1.49
N ALA A 56 4.92 -1.87 1.03
CA ALA A 56 5.25 -0.48 1.36
C ALA A 56 4.13 0.25 2.12
N GLY A 57 3.08 -0.47 2.55
CA GLY A 57 2.08 0.01 3.50
C GLY A 57 0.79 0.54 2.86
N VAL A 58 0.32 1.69 3.34
CA VAL A 58 -0.98 2.39 3.14
C VAL A 58 -1.92 2.27 4.34
N LYS A 59 -3.01 1.48 4.33
CA LYS A 59 -3.97 1.52 5.47
C LYS A 59 -4.99 0.38 5.54
N THR A 60 -5.21 -0.11 6.76
CA THR A 60 -6.32 -1.00 7.15
C THR A 60 -7.56 -0.22 7.63
N GLY A 61 -8.77 -0.78 7.50
CA GLY A 61 -9.99 -0.20 8.09
C GLY A 61 -11.07 -1.24 8.40
N TRP A 62 -11.75 -1.14 9.53
CA TRP A 62 -12.78 -2.11 9.94
C TRP A 62 -13.91 -1.43 10.71
N THR A 63 -15.14 -1.82 10.40
CA THR A 63 -16.34 -1.59 11.22
C THR A 63 -17.29 -2.74 10.99
N GLU A 64 -18.28 -2.92 11.88
CA GLU A 64 -19.30 -3.97 11.74
C GLU A 64 -19.99 -3.94 10.37
N ASN A 65 -20.40 -2.76 9.90
CA ASN A 65 -21.11 -2.61 8.62
C ASN A 65 -20.20 -2.60 7.38
N ALA A 66 -18.92 -2.23 7.52
CA ALA A 66 -17.99 -2.14 6.38
C ALA A 66 -17.08 -3.37 6.22
N LYS A 67 -17.15 -4.31 7.17
CA LYS A 67 -16.24 -5.46 7.33
C LYS A 67 -14.76 -5.06 7.17
N GLU A 68 -13.93 -5.97 6.67
CA GLU A 68 -12.50 -5.80 6.51
C GLU A 68 -12.13 -5.03 5.23
N ASN A 69 -11.34 -3.96 5.38
CA ASN A 69 -10.85 -3.15 4.26
C ASN A 69 -9.33 -2.98 4.34
N LEU A 70 -8.65 -3.01 3.19
CA LEU A 70 -7.21 -2.80 3.10
C LEU A 70 -6.86 -2.12 1.78
N ILE A 71 -6.09 -1.03 1.88
CA ILE A 71 -5.32 -0.50 0.75
C ILE A 71 -3.86 -0.85 1.01
N ASN A 72 -3.20 -1.45 0.02
CA ASN A 72 -1.83 -1.89 0.14
C ASN A 72 -1.01 -1.50 -1.10
N LEU A 73 0.17 -0.92 -0.88
CA LEU A 73 1.17 -0.72 -1.93
C LEU A 73 2.24 -1.81 -1.83
N THR A 74 2.55 -2.47 -2.94
CA THR A 74 3.63 -3.45 -3.04
C THR A 74 4.58 -3.06 -4.16
N LYS A 75 5.90 -3.09 -3.89
CA LYS A 75 6.97 -2.77 -4.82
C LYS A 75 7.88 -3.98 -4.99
N ARG A 76 7.94 -4.57 -6.19
CA ARG A 76 8.84 -5.68 -6.53
C ARG A 76 9.40 -5.44 -7.93
N ASP A 77 10.70 -5.73 -8.10
CA ASP A 77 11.39 -5.64 -9.40
C ASP A 77 11.20 -4.31 -10.15
N GLY A 78 11.19 -3.20 -9.41
CA GLY A 78 11.00 -1.86 -9.97
C GLY A 78 9.57 -1.53 -10.41
N LYS A 79 8.60 -2.42 -10.12
CA LYS A 79 7.18 -2.23 -10.44
C LYS A 79 6.37 -2.03 -9.15
N GLU A 80 5.36 -1.19 -9.21
CA GLU A 80 4.51 -0.85 -8.06
C GLU A 80 3.05 -1.23 -8.33
N ILE A 81 2.45 -1.98 -7.41
CA ILE A 81 1.05 -2.41 -7.46
C ILE A 81 0.32 -1.89 -6.22
N LEU A 82 -0.80 -1.21 -6.47
CA LEU A 82 -1.70 -0.74 -5.43
C LEU A 82 -2.99 -1.58 -5.46
N THR A 83 -3.22 -2.33 -4.38
CA THR A 83 -4.39 -3.19 -4.21
C THR A 83 -5.37 -2.53 -3.25
N VAL A 84 -6.66 -2.56 -3.58
CA VAL A 84 -7.75 -2.10 -2.69
C VAL A 84 -8.76 -3.23 -2.54
N VAL A 85 -8.90 -3.73 -1.32
CA VAL A 85 -9.88 -4.74 -0.92
C VAL A 85 -10.88 -4.09 0.02
N LEU A 86 -12.18 -4.23 -0.28
CA LEU A 86 -13.27 -3.70 0.53
C LEU A 86 -14.26 -4.82 0.89
N GLY A 87 -14.80 -4.79 2.11
CA GLY A 87 -15.86 -5.72 2.52
C GLY A 87 -15.42 -7.19 2.68
N SER A 88 -14.13 -7.44 2.90
CA SER A 88 -13.56 -8.78 3.02
C SER A 88 -13.84 -9.41 4.39
N ASP A 89 -13.68 -10.74 4.47
CA ASP A 89 -13.62 -11.50 5.73
C ASP A 89 -12.17 -11.89 6.10
N ASP A 90 -11.22 -11.79 5.16
CA ASP A 90 -9.77 -11.96 5.38
C ASP A 90 -8.96 -11.08 4.43
N ARG A 91 -8.88 -9.79 4.75
CA ARG A 91 -8.26 -8.79 3.86
C ARG A 91 -6.79 -9.07 3.57
N PHE A 92 -6.08 -9.71 4.51
CA PHE A 92 -4.63 -9.85 4.45
C PHE A 92 -4.25 -10.97 3.50
N SER A 93 -4.88 -12.15 3.64
CA SER A 93 -4.63 -13.28 2.73
C SER A 93 -5.10 -12.95 1.32
N GLU A 94 -6.28 -12.34 1.16
CA GLU A 94 -6.79 -11.95 -0.16
C GLU A 94 -5.90 -10.92 -0.85
N THR A 95 -5.41 -9.92 -0.11
CA THR A 95 -4.47 -8.92 -0.67
C THR A 95 -3.17 -9.56 -1.12
N GLN A 96 -2.64 -10.52 -0.36
CA GLN A 96 -1.44 -11.26 -0.75
C GLN A 96 -1.68 -12.08 -2.02
N ILE A 97 -2.76 -12.84 -2.09
CA ILE A 97 -3.15 -13.64 -3.27
C ILE A 97 -3.28 -12.76 -4.52
N LEU A 98 -4.01 -11.63 -4.42
CA LEU A 98 -4.17 -10.70 -5.54
C LEU A 98 -2.84 -10.11 -6.00
N THR A 99 -2.00 -9.70 -5.05
CA THR A 99 -0.68 -9.12 -5.35
C THR A 99 0.20 -10.14 -6.05
N ASP A 100 0.29 -11.36 -5.51
CA ASP A 100 1.12 -12.42 -6.08
C ASP A 100 0.59 -12.86 -7.45
N TRP A 101 -0.73 -12.95 -7.62
CA TRP A 101 -1.34 -13.22 -8.92
C TRP A 101 -0.96 -12.18 -9.98
N VAL A 102 -0.97 -10.88 -9.64
CA VAL A 102 -0.57 -9.82 -10.58
C VAL A 102 0.89 -9.97 -11.00
N PHE A 103 1.81 -10.16 -10.04
CA PHE A 103 3.23 -10.31 -10.35
C PHE A 103 3.54 -11.58 -11.14
N ASN A 104 2.76 -12.65 -10.97
CA ASN A 104 2.95 -13.91 -11.69
C ASN A 104 2.27 -13.94 -13.06
N SER A 105 1.22 -13.15 -13.28
CA SER A 105 0.38 -13.23 -14.49
C SER A 105 0.66 -12.15 -15.53
N PHE A 106 1.32 -11.05 -15.14
CA PHE A 106 1.60 -9.93 -16.04
C PHE A 106 3.08 -9.86 -16.39
N SER A 107 3.37 -9.63 -17.68
CA SER A 107 4.71 -9.28 -18.14
C SER A 107 4.86 -7.77 -18.22
N TRP A 108 5.90 -7.24 -17.59
CA TRP A 108 6.20 -5.81 -17.57
C TRP A 108 7.05 -5.44 -18.79
N LEU A 109 6.40 -5.00 -19.86
CA LEU A 109 7.11 -4.58 -21.07
C LEU A 109 7.76 -3.21 -20.85
N ASP A 110 9.08 -3.15 -21.01
CA ASP A 110 9.81 -1.89 -21.06
C ASP A 110 9.82 -1.41 -22.52
N PHE A 111 9.01 -0.39 -22.81
CA PHE A 111 9.04 0.26 -24.12
C PHE A 111 10.13 1.32 -24.14
N SER A 112 11.18 1.10 -24.94
CA SER A 112 12.08 2.20 -25.34
C SER A 112 11.50 2.86 -26.59
N TYR A 113 11.13 4.14 -26.48
CA TYR A 113 10.76 4.93 -27.64
C TYR A 113 12.03 5.21 -28.46
N GLN A 114 12.07 4.70 -29.70
CA GLN A 114 13.10 5.06 -30.68
C GLN A 114 12.46 6.07 -31.65
N PRO A 115 12.77 7.37 -31.58
CA PRO A 115 12.28 8.32 -32.56
C PRO A 115 12.76 7.91 -33.95
N LYS A 116 11.86 7.94 -34.94
CA LYS A 116 12.25 7.77 -36.35
C LYS A 116 13.28 8.85 -36.70
N LYS A 117 14.41 8.44 -37.25
CA LYS A 117 15.30 9.36 -37.96
C LYS A 117 14.58 9.76 -39.24
N ASP A 118 14.30 11.04 -39.40
CA ASP A 118 13.82 11.60 -40.66
C ASP A 118 14.83 11.25 -41.77
N GLN A 119 14.34 10.65 -42.86
CA GLN A 119 15.09 10.40 -44.10
C GLN A 119 15.04 11.63 -45.00
#